data_AF-A0A7S4PW27-F1
#
_entry.id   AF-A0A7S4PW27-F1
#
_cell.length_a   1.000
_cell.length_b   1.000
_cell.length_c   1.000
_cell.angle_alpha   90.00
_cell.angle_beta   90.00
_cell.angle_gamma   90.00
#
_symmetry.space_group_name_H-M   'P 1'
#
loop_
_entity.id
_entity.type
_entity.pdbx_description
1 polymer ?
#
loop_
_entity_poly.entity_id
_entity_poly.type
_entity_poly.pdbx_seq_one_letter_code
_entity_poly.pdbx_strand_id
1 'polypeptide(L)'
;SRPHARRLRPQRAALERMAVGPAVSPPLRHQFAEGAGHCTLTVELPTLACLDGVALDISGTEVRLQLPGEGHASCIALPNTVVAASGAPSAKFSKRRGQLTVSWPLAALPVPAATPSAEAKQAAVEAPAPASTPVAAPTLPSAAPVPASTPAAAAPIPAPAAAYGSIWNANSWHWEEKNCLEPARAEVRRALERCQKDELRHIAELEGASLALKDVKTYGEATISLRKGKRILCYDLSISFQWEGRDEFGKLLGVKGIGKAQNFTQEDGDEPPKVNMEVSTSSGSGPEQRKVASWMVRTGAPLLGRSLRATELSRAILAAEEGQADPEGDKARSRRASPRSSASARAWGALPQRPLRGRPCRAASGTSTPGTGRRGP
;
A
#
# COMPACT_ATOMS: atom_id res chain seq x y z
N SER A 1 -35.15 -42.43 59.97
CA SER A 1 -34.84 -41.00 59.77
C SER A 1 -33.35 -40.74 59.86
N ARG A 2 -32.66 -40.60 58.72
CA ARG A 2 -31.28 -40.12 58.58
C ARG A 2 -31.21 -39.33 57.26
N PRO A 3 -30.75 -38.06 57.24
CA PRO A 3 -30.69 -37.28 56.01
C PRO A 3 -29.37 -37.54 55.27
N HIS A 4 -29.47 -37.68 53.94
CA HIS A 4 -28.34 -37.77 53.02
C HIS A 4 -27.64 -36.41 52.90
N ALA A 5 -26.40 -36.34 53.38
CA ALA A 5 -25.50 -35.22 53.10
C ALA A 5 -24.94 -35.34 51.66
N ARG A 6 -25.42 -34.47 50.76
CA ARG A 6 -24.83 -34.26 49.43
C ARG A 6 -23.51 -33.50 49.58
N ARG A 7 -22.38 -34.17 49.30
CA ARG A 7 -21.07 -33.53 49.12
C ARG A 7 -21.07 -32.75 47.80
N LEU A 8 -21.07 -31.42 47.88
CA LEU A 8 -20.74 -30.55 46.76
C LEU A 8 -19.23 -30.61 46.52
N ARG A 9 -18.82 -31.03 45.32
CA ARG A 9 -17.43 -30.89 44.84
C ARG A 9 -17.23 -29.44 44.37
N PRO A 10 -16.15 -28.74 44.76
CA PRO A 10 -15.80 -27.46 44.16
C PRO A 10 -15.23 -27.72 42.75
N GLN A 11 -15.93 -27.27 41.71
CA GLN A 11 -15.33 -27.12 40.40
C GLN A 11 -14.32 -25.98 40.46
N ARG A 12 -13.03 -26.34 40.50
CA ARG A 12 -11.92 -25.43 40.21
C ARG A 12 -12.07 -24.95 38.77
N ALA A 13 -12.38 -23.67 38.61
CA ALA A 13 -12.28 -22.96 37.35
C ALA A 13 -10.81 -22.90 36.93
N ALA A 14 -10.42 -23.79 36.01
CA ALA A 14 -9.19 -23.65 35.25
C ALA A 14 -9.42 -22.60 34.15
N LEU A 15 -9.22 -21.32 34.50
CA LEU A 15 -9.01 -20.27 33.51
C LEU A 15 -7.60 -20.47 32.94
N GLU A 16 -7.51 -21.25 31.86
CA GLU A 16 -6.35 -21.22 30.98
C GLU A 16 -6.25 -19.82 30.38
N ARG A 17 -5.38 -18.99 30.95
CA ARG A 17 -4.86 -17.79 30.30
C ARG A 17 -4.10 -18.26 29.05
N MET A 18 -4.74 -18.17 27.89
CA MET A 18 -4.05 -18.31 26.61
C MET A 18 -2.97 -17.22 26.57
N ALA A 19 -1.72 -17.63 26.78
CA ALA A 19 -0.57 -16.78 26.60
C ALA A 19 -0.53 -16.36 25.12
N VAL A 20 -1.00 -15.15 24.85
CA VAL A 20 -0.77 -14.49 23.57
C VAL A 20 0.75 -14.39 23.44
N GLY A 21 1.31 -15.11 22.47
CA GLY A 21 2.75 -15.06 22.20
C GLY A 21 3.20 -13.60 22.01
N PRO A 22 4.44 -13.26 22.40
CA PRO A 22 4.92 -11.89 22.32
C PRO A 22 4.73 -11.38 20.89
N ALA A 23 3.89 -10.36 20.74
CA ALA A 23 3.69 -9.70 19.47
C ALA A 23 5.04 -9.07 19.09
N VAL A 24 5.68 -9.63 18.05
CA VAL A 24 6.92 -9.08 17.51
C VAL A 24 6.56 -7.73 16.89
N SER A 25 6.99 -6.64 17.52
CA SER A 25 6.78 -5.30 16.97
C SER A 25 7.57 -5.15 15.66
N PRO A 26 6.99 -4.51 14.63
CA PRO A 26 7.70 -4.29 13.38
C PRO A 26 8.93 -3.40 13.59
N PRO A 27 10.01 -3.57 12.82
CA PRO A 27 11.22 -2.77 12.96
C PRO A 27 10.95 -1.29 12.73
N LEU A 28 11.56 -0.43 13.56
CA LEU A 28 11.41 1.02 13.46
C LEU A 28 12.03 1.56 12.16
N ARG A 29 11.25 2.36 11.44
CA ARG A 29 11.71 3.07 10.25
C ARG A 29 12.67 4.18 10.64
N HIS A 30 13.87 4.16 10.08
CA HIS A 30 14.90 5.14 10.35
C HIS A 30 15.69 5.48 9.08
N GLN A 31 16.27 6.69 9.06
CA GLN A 31 17.07 7.20 7.96
C GLN A 31 18.27 7.97 8.49
N PHE A 32 19.44 7.73 7.90
CA PHE A 32 20.65 8.52 8.13
C PHE A 32 20.81 9.56 7.01
N ALA A 33 21.21 10.77 7.38
CA ALA A 33 21.59 11.82 6.44
C ALA A 33 22.84 12.54 6.94
N GLU A 34 23.80 12.78 6.05
CA GLU A 34 25.05 13.48 6.33
C GLU A 34 25.03 14.83 5.62
N GLY A 35 25.37 15.91 6.32
CA GLY A 35 25.39 17.25 5.75
C GLY A 35 26.10 18.27 6.63
N ALA A 36 26.80 19.22 6.01
CA ALA A 36 27.41 20.39 6.67
C ALA A 36 28.24 20.09 7.93
N GLY A 37 28.96 18.95 7.97
CA GLY A 37 29.75 18.55 9.14
C GLY A 37 28.93 17.94 10.28
N HIS A 38 27.71 17.46 10.00
CA HIS A 38 26.88 16.73 10.94
C HIS A 38 26.33 15.46 10.31
N CYS A 39 26.17 14.41 11.11
CA CYS A 39 25.35 13.26 10.75
C CYS A 39 24.02 13.33 11.52
N THR A 40 22.91 12.99 10.86
CA THR A 40 21.57 13.01 11.46
C THR A 40 20.88 11.67 11.25
N LEU A 41 20.36 11.10 12.34
CA LEU A 41 19.48 9.94 12.35
C LEU A 41 18.05 10.42 12.60
N THR A 42 17.14 10.14 11.69
CA THR A 42 15.70 10.38 11.87
C THR A 42 14.99 9.06 12.06
N VAL A 43 14.28 8.90 13.18
CA VAL A 43 13.47 7.73 13.51
C VAL A 43 12.00 8.13 13.49
N GLU A 44 11.17 7.41 12.74
CA GLU A 44 9.73 7.65 12.67
C GLU A 44 9.00 6.91 13.79
N LEU A 45 8.23 7.66 14.59
CA LEU A 45 7.49 7.23 15.76
C LEU A 45 6.02 7.73 15.67
N PRO A 46 5.23 7.27 14.69
CA PRO A 46 3.90 7.81 14.41
C PRO A 46 2.89 7.58 15.55
N THR A 47 3.16 6.60 16.42
CA THR A 47 2.28 6.23 17.54
C THR A 47 2.55 7.01 18.83
N LEU A 48 3.65 7.77 18.91
CA LEU A 48 4.03 8.52 20.12
C LEU A 48 3.55 9.97 20.06
N ALA A 49 2.75 10.38 21.05
CA ALA A 49 2.30 11.76 21.21
C ALA A 49 3.29 12.64 22.02
N CYS A 50 4.14 12.04 22.85
CA CYS A 50 5.19 12.68 23.64
C CYS A 50 6.34 11.68 23.92
N LEU A 51 7.45 12.15 24.48
CA LEU A 51 8.57 11.31 24.90
C LEU A 51 8.43 10.77 26.34
N ASP A 52 7.28 10.98 26.98
CA ASP A 52 7.09 10.55 28.38
C ASP A 52 7.15 9.02 28.46
N GLY A 53 8.08 8.51 29.27
CA GLY A 53 8.32 7.07 29.41
C GLY A 53 9.14 6.44 28.27
N VAL A 54 9.67 7.22 27.34
CA VAL A 54 10.63 6.74 26.34
C VAL A 54 12.03 6.75 26.94
N ALA A 55 12.70 5.60 27.00
CA ALA A 55 14.11 5.54 27.35
C ALA A 55 14.95 5.61 26.06
N LEU A 56 15.80 6.63 25.96
CA LEU A 56 16.72 6.82 24.85
C LEU A 56 18.15 6.70 25.37
N ASP A 57 18.87 5.69 24.89
CA ASP A 57 20.29 5.48 25.18
C ASP A 57 21.08 5.57 23.87
N ILE A 58 22.01 6.52 23.81
CA ILE A 58 22.83 6.79 22.64
C ILE A 58 24.26 6.35 22.97
N SER A 59 24.61 5.15 22.53
CA SER A 59 25.98 4.63 22.66
C SER A 59 26.84 5.03 21.45
N GLY A 60 28.15 4.78 21.53
CA GLY A 60 29.06 5.04 20.40
C GLY A 60 28.81 4.15 19.18
N THR A 61 28.11 3.01 19.33
CA THR A 61 27.92 2.01 18.26
C THR A 61 26.46 1.82 17.85
N GLU A 62 25.52 2.16 18.72
CA GLU A 62 24.09 1.96 18.48
C GLU A 62 23.23 2.94 19.27
N VAL A 63 22.04 3.22 18.74
CA VAL A 63 20.98 3.96 19.44
C VAL A 63 19.93 2.96 19.90
N ARG A 64 19.69 2.92 21.21
CA ARG A 64 18.67 2.08 21.84
C ARG A 64 17.48 2.93 22.23
N LEU A 65 16.30 2.54 21.75
CA LEU A 65 15.04 3.22 22.02
C LEU A 65 14.05 2.23 22.65
N GLN A 66 13.65 2.48 23.90
CA GLN A 66 12.60 1.72 24.56
C GLN A 66 11.30 2.52 24.58
N LEU A 67 10.29 2.02 23.88
CA LEU A 67 8.98 2.64 23.80
C LEU A 67 8.12 2.24 25.02
N PRO A 68 7.25 3.13 25.52
CA PRO A 68 6.36 2.81 26.62
C PRO A 68 5.42 1.66 26.25
N GLY A 69 5.40 0.62 27.09
CA GLY A 69 4.61 -0.60 26.86
C GLY A 69 5.34 -1.69 26.09
N GLU A 70 6.52 -1.41 25.51
CA GLU A 70 7.37 -2.44 24.92
C GLU A 70 8.38 -2.97 25.96
N GLY A 71 8.41 -4.29 26.11
CA GLY A 71 9.36 -4.97 27.01
C GLY A 71 10.79 -5.04 26.47
N HIS A 72 11.01 -4.62 25.23
CA HIS A 72 12.30 -4.70 24.54
C HIS A 72 12.69 -3.35 23.95
N ALA A 73 13.99 -3.01 24.00
CA ALA A 73 14.52 -1.83 23.35
C ALA A 73 14.80 -2.12 21.88
N SER A 74 14.34 -1.24 20.99
CA SER A 74 14.73 -1.25 19.58
C SER A 74 16.17 -0.76 19.45
N CYS A 75 17.02 -1.51 18.75
CA CYS A 75 18.43 -1.18 18.55
C CYS A 75 18.67 -0.77 17.09
N ILE A 76 19.29 0.40 16.90
CA ILE A 76 19.65 0.95 15.59
C ILE A 76 21.18 1.06 15.54
N ALA A 77 21.83 0.23 14.72
CA ALA A 77 23.28 0.29 14.54
C ALA A 77 23.70 1.61 13.88
N LEU A 78 24.73 2.25 14.43
CA LEU A 78 25.30 3.47 13.88
C LEU A 78 26.32 3.15 12.78
N PRO A 79 26.35 3.90 11.67
CA PRO A 79 27.39 3.72 10.65
C PRO A 79 28.75 4.16 11.20
N ASN A 80 29.82 3.54 10.70
CA ASN A 80 31.21 3.80 11.14
C ASN A 80 31.62 5.28 11.06
N THR A 81 31.00 6.04 10.15
CA THR A 81 31.22 7.50 10.03
C THR A 81 30.81 8.25 11.30
N VAL A 82 29.77 7.79 12.00
CA VAL A 82 29.28 8.39 13.25
C VAL A 82 30.10 7.92 14.44
N VAL A 83 30.58 6.67 14.43
CA VAL A 83 31.40 6.11 15.52
C VAL A 83 32.70 6.91 15.73
N ALA A 84 33.23 7.50 14.65
CA ALA A 84 34.42 8.36 14.70
C ALA A 84 34.13 9.81 15.17
N ALA A 85 32.87 10.20 15.34
CA ALA A 85 32.51 11.53 15.78
C ALA A 85 32.82 11.72 17.27
N SER A 86 33.62 12.73 17.60
CA SER A 86 34.05 12.99 18.98
C SER A 86 33.04 13.82 19.80
N GLY A 87 32.04 14.45 19.18
CA GLY A 87 31.16 15.36 19.90
C GLY A 87 29.91 14.68 20.48
N ALA A 88 29.40 15.25 21.57
CA ALA A 88 28.21 14.74 22.23
C ALA A 88 26.98 14.80 21.29
N PRO A 89 26.20 13.71 21.17
CA PRO A 89 24.99 13.71 20.37
C PRO A 89 23.92 14.63 20.97
N SER A 90 23.09 15.22 20.12
CA SER A 90 21.88 15.96 20.52
C SER A 90 20.65 15.30 19.93
N ALA A 91 19.59 15.13 20.73
CA ALA A 91 18.33 14.56 20.30
C ALA A 91 17.18 15.57 20.38
N LYS A 92 16.31 15.61 19.36
CA LYS A 92 15.12 16.46 19.29
C LYS A 92 13.93 15.65 18.81
N PHE A 93 12.80 15.76 19.51
CA PHE A 93 11.54 15.12 19.10
C PHE A 93 10.55 16.14 18.55
N SER A 94 9.99 15.84 17.38
CA SER A 94 8.97 16.64 16.71
C SER A 94 7.60 15.99 16.87
N LYS A 95 6.80 16.49 17.82
CA LYS A 95 5.43 16.03 18.05
C LYS A 95 4.55 16.14 16.79
N ARG A 96 4.74 17.20 15.99
CA ARG A 96 3.96 17.42 14.76
C ARG A 96 4.25 16.37 13.67
N ARG A 97 5.49 15.85 13.63
CA ARG A 97 5.91 14.86 12.63
C ARG A 97 5.93 13.44 13.17
N GLY A 98 5.84 13.26 14.49
CA GLY A 98 6.08 11.97 15.15
C GLY A 98 7.49 11.47 14.82
N GLN A 99 8.51 12.32 14.91
CA GLN A 99 9.88 11.99 14.52
C GLN A 99 10.88 12.33 15.64
N LEU A 100 11.80 11.41 15.93
CA LEU A 100 12.97 11.64 16.76
C LEU A 100 14.18 11.85 15.86
N THR A 101 14.84 12.99 15.99
CA THR A 101 16.07 13.32 15.26
C THR A 101 17.24 13.35 16.22
N VAL A 102 18.27 12.53 15.98
CA VAL A 102 19.53 12.54 16.70
C VAL A 102 20.61 13.08 15.78
N SER A 103 21.40 14.06 16.23
CA SER A 103 22.45 14.71 15.46
C SER A 103 23.81 14.58 16.14
N TRP A 104 24.82 14.20 15.37
CA TRP A 104 26.22 14.13 15.80
C TRP A 104 27.05 15.16 15.03
N PRO A 105 27.85 15.99 15.71
CA PRO A 105 28.84 16.83 15.04
C PRO A 105 29.99 15.95 14.53
N LEU A 106 30.20 15.95 13.23
CA LEU A 106 31.32 15.25 12.60
C LEU A 106 32.56 16.14 12.76
N ALA A 107 33.66 15.55 13.24
CA ALA A 107 34.92 16.28 13.32
C ALA A 107 35.30 16.74 11.92
N ALA A 108 35.44 18.06 11.72
CA ALA A 108 35.86 18.60 10.44
C ALA A 108 37.20 17.92 10.08
N LEU A 109 37.20 17.19 8.96
CA LEU A 109 38.43 16.59 8.46
C LEU A 109 39.47 17.71 8.33
N PRO A 110 40.68 17.54 8.90
CA PRO A 110 41.72 18.54 8.78
C PRO A 110 41.94 18.77 7.29
N VAL A 111 41.56 19.95 6.81
CA VAL A 111 41.76 20.35 5.42
C VAL A 111 43.28 20.29 5.22
N PRO A 112 43.80 19.42 4.32
CA PRO A 112 45.23 19.34 4.08
C PRO A 112 45.70 20.73 3.65
N ALA A 113 46.67 21.28 4.39
CA ALA A 113 47.17 22.64 4.19
C ALA A 113 47.53 22.85 2.72
N ALA A 114 46.81 23.76 2.07
CA ALA A 114 47.03 24.12 0.68
C ALA A 114 48.43 24.71 0.51
N THR A 115 49.29 24.02 -0.22
CA THR A 115 50.54 24.56 -0.75
C THR A 115 50.21 25.72 -1.71
N PRO A 116 50.77 26.93 -1.52
CA PRO A 116 50.57 28.04 -2.46
C PRO A 116 51.40 27.77 -3.73
N SER A 117 50.74 27.44 -4.84
CA SER A 117 51.39 27.29 -6.15
C SER A 117 51.08 28.47 -7.05
N ALA A 118 52.14 28.92 -7.70
CA ALA A 118 52.31 30.22 -8.30
C ALA A 118 51.45 30.52 -9.53
N GLU A 119 51.18 31.81 -9.64
CA GLU A 119 50.68 32.60 -10.76
C GLU A 119 51.46 32.33 -12.06
N ALA A 120 50.77 31.89 -13.11
CA ALA A 120 51.29 31.87 -14.49
C ALA A 120 50.21 32.26 -15.50
N LYS A 121 50.42 33.43 -16.11
CA LYS A 121 49.73 34.00 -17.27
C LYS A 121 49.89 33.11 -18.50
N GLN A 122 48.83 32.99 -19.32
CA GLN A 122 48.85 32.82 -20.79
C GLN A 122 47.44 33.17 -21.30
N ALA A 123 47.22 34.28 -21.99
CA ALA A 123 47.60 34.63 -23.37
C ALA A 123 46.82 33.82 -24.42
N ALA A 124 45.95 34.54 -25.12
CA ALA A 124 45.10 34.09 -26.22
C ALA A 124 45.91 33.75 -27.48
N VAL A 125 45.52 32.68 -28.19
CA VAL A 125 45.81 32.48 -29.62
C VAL A 125 44.62 31.77 -30.29
N GLU A 126 44.34 32.27 -31.49
CA GLU A 126 43.25 32.09 -32.43
C GLU A 126 43.55 30.98 -33.48
N ALA A 127 42.57 30.08 -33.73
CA ALA A 127 42.28 29.25 -34.94
C ALA A 127 43.43 28.42 -35.61
N PRO A 128 43.20 27.50 -36.59
CA PRO A 128 41.97 27.06 -37.27
C PRO A 128 41.76 25.51 -37.35
N ALA A 129 40.65 25.12 -38.00
CA ALA A 129 40.17 23.76 -38.26
C ALA A 129 41.15 22.83 -39.01
N PRO A 130 40.96 21.49 -38.92
CA PRO A 130 40.76 20.74 -40.17
C PRO A 130 39.79 19.53 -40.11
N ALA A 131 39.10 19.37 -41.24
CA ALA A 131 38.84 18.16 -42.02
C ALA A 131 38.59 16.79 -41.32
N SER A 132 37.33 16.37 -41.45
CA SER A 132 36.80 15.06 -41.89
C SER A 132 37.78 13.88 -42.12
N THR A 133 37.52 12.76 -41.46
CA THR A 133 37.74 11.40 -42.01
C THR A 133 36.80 10.39 -41.31
N PRO A 134 36.29 9.35 -42.01
CA PRO A 134 35.27 8.45 -41.50
C PRO A 134 35.90 7.27 -40.75
N VAL A 135 35.52 7.08 -39.49
CA VAL A 135 35.96 5.94 -38.68
C VAL A 135 34.93 4.81 -38.79
N ALA A 136 35.51 3.63 -38.99
CA ALA A 136 34.91 2.34 -39.27
C ALA A 136 33.84 1.88 -38.25
N ALA A 137 32.96 1.04 -38.78
CA ALA A 137 31.90 0.33 -38.08
C ALA A 137 32.40 -0.44 -36.84
N PRO A 138 31.69 -0.37 -35.70
CA PRO A 138 31.97 -1.23 -34.57
C PRO A 138 31.41 -2.63 -34.84
N THR A 139 32.33 -3.60 -34.79
CA THR A 139 32.08 -5.03 -34.87
C THR A 139 31.20 -5.49 -33.69
N LEU A 140 30.13 -6.22 -34.02
CA LEU A 140 29.26 -6.92 -33.08
C LEU A 140 30.07 -7.88 -32.18
N PRO A 141 29.98 -7.78 -30.84
CA PRO A 141 30.43 -8.85 -29.97
C PRO A 141 29.41 -9.98 -29.95
N SER A 142 29.92 -11.16 -30.33
CA SER A 142 29.28 -12.47 -30.30
C SER A 142 28.64 -12.78 -28.94
N ALA A 143 27.41 -13.28 -28.99
CA ALA A 143 26.59 -13.67 -27.85
C ALA A 143 27.20 -14.85 -27.09
N ALA A 144 27.54 -14.63 -25.82
CA ALA A 144 27.78 -15.69 -24.85
C ALA A 144 26.45 -16.17 -24.24
N PRO A 145 26.28 -17.49 -24.00
CA PRO A 145 25.06 -18.04 -23.43
C PRO A 145 24.92 -17.67 -21.95
N VAL A 146 23.82 -16.99 -21.63
CA VAL A 146 23.43 -16.61 -20.26
C VAL A 146 23.01 -17.89 -19.49
N PRO A 147 23.55 -18.14 -18.28
CA PRO A 147 23.12 -19.28 -17.47
C PRO A 147 21.68 -19.10 -16.99
N ALA A 148 20.86 -20.14 -17.20
CA ALA A 148 19.47 -20.20 -16.77
C ALA A 148 19.35 -20.02 -15.25
N SER A 149 18.89 -18.84 -14.83
CA SER A 149 18.51 -18.55 -13.46
C SER A 149 17.24 -19.33 -13.11
N THR A 150 17.39 -20.28 -12.19
CA THR A 150 16.30 -21.05 -11.56
C THR A 150 15.27 -20.09 -10.95
N PRO A 151 13.95 -20.24 -11.24
CA PRO A 151 12.94 -19.40 -10.63
C PRO A 151 12.85 -19.70 -9.13
N ALA A 152 13.18 -18.69 -8.32
CA ALA A 152 12.99 -18.72 -6.88
C ALA A 152 11.50 -18.98 -6.59
N ALA A 153 11.24 -20.01 -5.80
CA ALA A 153 9.91 -20.42 -5.39
C ALA A 153 9.17 -19.25 -4.73
N ALA A 154 8.19 -18.69 -5.44
CA ALA A 154 7.34 -17.62 -4.95
C ALA A 154 6.62 -18.09 -3.67
N ALA A 155 6.76 -17.31 -2.61
CA ALA A 155 6.06 -17.55 -1.35
C ALA A 155 4.53 -17.66 -1.61
N PRO A 156 3.82 -18.55 -0.87
CA PRO A 156 2.39 -18.74 -1.05
C PRO A 156 1.65 -17.43 -0.79
N ILE A 157 0.95 -16.93 -1.81
CA ILE A 157 0.09 -15.75 -1.71
C ILE A 157 -0.97 -16.05 -0.64
N PRO A 158 -1.14 -15.19 0.38
CA PRO A 158 -2.14 -15.41 1.42
C PRO A 158 -3.53 -15.49 0.79
N ALA A 159 -4.28 -16.55 1.14
CA ALA A 159 -5.63 -16.75 0.63
C ALA A 159 -6.52 -15.54 0.96
N PRO A 160 -7.37 -15.07 0.03
CA PRO A 160 -8.25 -13.93 0.27
C PRO A 160 -9.19 -14.24 1.43
N ALA A 161 -9.32 -13.30 2.37
CA ALA A 161 -10.23 -13.42 3.50
C ALA A 161 -11.67 -13.65 2.99
N ALA A 162 -12.37 -14.64 3.55
CA ALA A 162 -13.74 -14.94 3.16
C ALA A 162 -14.63 -13.73 3.49
N ALA A 163 -15.24 -13.14 2.46
CA ALA A 163 -16.16 -12.03 2.64
C ALA A 163 -17.54 -12.55 3.06
N TYR A 164 -18.04 -12.09 4.20
CA TYR A 164 -19.37 -12.44 4.69
C TYR A 164 -20.39 -11.39 4.22
N GLY A 165 -21.48 -11.86 3.61
CA GLY A 165 -22.62 -11.02 3.23
C GLY A 165 -23.44 -10.55 4.42
N SER A 166 -24.50 -9.79 4.16
CA SER A 166 -25.42 -9.35 5.21
C SER A 166 -26.07 -10.55 5.91
N ILE A 167 -26.64 -10.31 7.09
CA ILE A 167 -27.28 -11.37 7.93
C ILE A 167 -28.36 -12.15 7.15
N TRP A 168 -28.98 -11.52 6.14
CA TRP A 168 -30.02 -12.11 5.31
C TRP A 168 -29.48 -12.96 4.15
N ASN A 169 -28.17 -12.92 3.90
CA ASN A 169 -27.49 -13.64 2.82
C ASN A 169 -26.46 -14.65 3.35
N ALA A 170 -26.86 -15.44 4.36
CA ALA A 170 -26.01 -16.39 5.06
C ALA A 170 -25.40 -17.48 4.16
N ASN A 171 -26.04 -17.79 3.03
CA ASN A 171 -25.56 -18.75 2.03
C ASN A 171 -24.91 -18.10 0.80
N SER A 172 -24.86 -16.76 0.72
CA SER A 172 -24.44 -16.03 -0.48
C SER A 172 -25.23 -16.38 -1.75
N TRP A 173 -26.52 -16.74 -1.62
CA TRP A 173 -27.40 -17.06 -2.76
C TRP A 173 -28.17 -15.84 -3.26
N HIS A 174 -28.33 -14.82 -2.43
CA HIS A 174 -28.94 -13.56 -2.83
C HIS A 174 -27.86 -12.60 -3.33
N TRP A 175 -28.19 -11.89 -4.41
CA TRP A 175 -27.35 -10.83 -4.92
C TRP A 175 -27.40 -9.64 -3.96
N GLU A 176 -26.25 -9.25 -3.41
CA GLU A 176 -26.12 -8.04 -2.59
C GLU A 176 -25.15 -7.10 -3.27
N GLU A 177 -25.65 -5.92 -3.61
CA GLU A 177 -24.88 -4.81 -4.14
C GLU A 177 -24.76 -3.73 -3.08
N LYS A 178 -23.52 -3.28 -2.87
CA LYS A 178 -23.23 -2.11 -2.05
C LYS A 178 -22.60 -1.05 -2.93
N ASN A 179 -23.14 0.16 -2.88
CA ASN A 179 -22.51 1.31 -3.51
C ASN A 179 -21.21 1.65 -2.77
N CYS A 180 -20.09 1.65 -3.49
CA CYS A 180 -18.76 1.97 -2.97
C CYS A 180 -18.14 3.19 -3.67
N LEU A 181 -18.97 4.08 -4.23
CA LEU A 181 -18.52 5.30 -4.90
C LEU A 181 -17.75 6.22 -3.95
N GLU A 182 -18.18 6.39 -2.70
CA GLU A 182 -17.49 7.23 -1.72
C GLU A 182 -16.07 6.71 -1.37
N PRO A 183 -15.89 5.42 -1.02
CA PRO A 183 -14.55 4.83 -0.92
C PRO A 183 -13.70 5.00 -2.19
N ALA A 184 -14.29 4.80 -3.37
CA ALA A 184 -13.60 4.97 -4.64
C ALA A 184 -13.11 6.41 -4.85
N ARG A 185 -13.95 7.40 -4.55
CA ARG A 185 -13.59 8.83 -4.61
C ARG A 185 -12.42 9.17 -3.68
N ALA A 186 -12.46 8.65 -2.46
CA ALA A 186 -11.41 8.87 -1.47
C ALA A 186 -10.07 8.27 -1.93
N GLU A 187 -10.09 7.05 -2.47
CA GLU A 187 -8.87 6.38 -2.95
C GLU A 187 -8.30 7.01 -4.22
N VAL A 188 -9.14 7.46 -5.16
CA VAL A 188 -8.68 8.24 -6.33
C VAL A 188 -7.97 9.51 -5.87
N ARG A 189 -8.56 10.26 -4.93
CA ARG A 189 -7.93 11.47 -4.38
C ARG A 189 -6.58 11.14 -3.73
N ARG A 190 -6.53 10.09 -2.92
CA ARG A 190 -5.31 9.64 -2.24
C ARG A 190 -4.23 9.17 -3.22
N ALA A 191 -4.59 8.53 -4.31
CA ALA A 191 -3.66 8.11 -5.36
C ALA A 191 -3.02 9.33 -6.04
N LEU A 192 -3.83 10.32 -6.41
CA LEU A 192 -3.36 11.57 -7.01
C LEU A 192 -2.48 12.39 -6.05
N GLU A 193 -2.84 12.46 -4.77
CA GLU A 193 -2.03 13.15 -3.75
C GLU A 193 -0.67 12.47 -3.53
N ARG A 194 -0.62 11.13 -3.58
CA ARG A 194 0.64 10.37 -3.52
C ARG A 194 1.51 10.68 -4.74
N CYS A 195 0.96 10.55 -5.94
CA CYS A 195 1.66 10.89 -7.18
C CYS A 195 2.17 12.34 -7.16
N GLN A 196 1.37 13.28 -6.64
CA GLN A 196 1.78 14.66 -6.52
C GLN A 196 2.98 14.84 -5.59
N LYS A 197 3.02 14.13 -4.45
CA LYS A 197 4.12 14.22 -3.48
C LYS A 197 5.40 13.55 -4.00
N ASP A 198 5.25 12.41 -4.64
CA ASP A 198 6.37 11.53 -4.98
C ASP A 198 7.00 11.91 -6.33
N GLU A 199 6.19 12.27 -7.34
CA GLU A 199 6.66 12.45 -8.72
C GLU A 199 6.49 13.88 -9.25
N LEU A 200 5.55 14.68 -8.71
CA LEU A 200 5.27 16.04 -9.23
C LEU A 200 5.93 17.18 -8.44
N ARG A 201 6.74 16.85 -7.43
CA ARG A 201 7.53 17.82 -6.67
C ARG A 201 8.98 17.82 -7.15
N HIS A 202 9.56 19.02 -7.27
CA HIS A 202 10.97 19.23 -7.59
C HIS A 202 11.41 18.51 -8.88
N ILE A 203 10.74 18.81 -9.99
CA ILE A 203 11.03 18.18 -11.29
C ILE A 203 12.32 18.79 -11.87
N ALA A 204 13.37 17.98 -11.95
CA ALA A 204 14.69 18.43 -12.44
C ALA A 204 14.66 18.95 -13.88
N GLU A 205 13.85 18.35 -14.77
CA GLU A 205 13.69 18.81 -16.15
C GLU A 205 13.07 20.22 -16.25
N LEU A 206 12.34 20.63 -15.21
CA LEU A 206 11.67 21.91 -15.10
C LEU A 206 12.36 22.83 -14.09
N GLU A 207 13.68 22.70 -13.91
CA GLU A 207 14.47 23.58 -13.04
C GLU A 207 13.95 23.62 -11.60
N GLY A 208 13.44 22.48 -11.10
CA GLY A 208 12.92 22.38 -9.73
C GLY A 208 11.46 22.81 -9.57
N ALA A 209 10.77 23.16 -10.66
CA ALA A 209 9.35 23.45 -10.64
C ALA A 209 8.53 22.28 -10.08
N SER A 210 7.38 22.62 -9.50
CA SER A 210 6.43 21.67 -8.90
C SER A 210 5.04 21.86 -9.48
N LEU A 211 4.30 20.77 -9.65
CA LEU A 211 2.92 20.82 -10.13
C LEU A 211 1.95 20.58 -8.97
N ALA A 212 0.90 21.39 -8.89
CA ALA A 212 -0.15 21.23 -7.89
C ALA A 212 -1.48 20.86 -8.53
N LEU A 213 -2.09 19.78 -8.04
CA LEU A 213 -3.42 19.35 -8.44
C LEU A 213 -4.47 20.02 -7.54
N LYS A 214 -5.58 20.44 -8.13
CA LYS A 214 -6.70 21.14 -7.47
C LYS A 214 -8.03 20.59 -7.98
N ASP A 215 -9.09 20.77 -7.18
CA ASP A 215 -10.49 20.49 -7.56
C ASP A 215 -10.71 19.12 -8.20
N VAL A 216 -10.18 18.07 -7.57
CA VAL A 216 -10.39 16.68 -8.03
C VAL A 216 -11.86 16.30 -7.86
N LYS A 217 -12.55 16.09 -8.98
CA LYS A 217 -13.92 15.62 -9.08
C LYS A 217 -13.95 14.24 -9.72
N THR A 218 -14.72 13.35 -9.13
CA THR A 218 -14.85 11.96 -9.60
C THR A 218 -16.32 11.66 -9.80
N TYR A 219 -16.65 11.33 -11.04
CA TYR A 219 -17.97 10.98 -11.54
C TYR A 219 -18.01 9.50 -11.88
N GLY A 220 -19.21 8.94 -12.03
CA GLY A 220 -19.42 7.55 -12.40
C GLY A 220 -20.02 6.72 -11.27
N GLU A 221 -19.86 5.40 -11.38
CA GLU A 221 -20.48 4.42 -10.51
C GLU A 221 -19.44 3.41 -10.02
N ALA A 222 -19.59 2.97 -8.77
CA ALA A 222 -18.79 1.90 -8.21
C ALA A 222 -19.66 1.05 -7.28
N THR A 223 -19.69 -0.24 -7.53
CA THR A 223 -20.48 -1.21 -6.77
C THR A 223 -19.61 -2.40 -6.38
N ILE A 224 -19.81 -2.91 -5.16
CA ILE A 224 -19.24 -4.18 -4.73
C ILE A 224 -20.40 -5.15 -4.62
N SER A 225 -20.29 -6.27 -5.34
CA SER A 225 -21.20 -7.40 -5.24
C SER A 225 -20.55 -8.58 -4.53
N LEU A 226 -21.33 -9.31 -3.73
CA LEU A 226 -20.88 -10.50 -3.01
C LEU A 226 -21.50 -11.76 -3.61
N ARG A 227 -20.66 -12.65 -4.16
CA ARG A 227 -21.11 -13.91 -4.77
C ARG A 227 -20.21 -15.06 -4.41
N LYS A 228 -20.79 -16.16 -3.89
CA LYS A 228 -20.04 -17.38 -3.51
C LYS A 228 -18.84 -17.08 -2.59
N GLY A 229 -18.99 -16.15 -1.65
CA GLY A 229 -17.92 -15.72 -0.74
C GLY A 229 -16.82 -14.87 -1.38
N LYS A 230 -16.97 -14.44 -2.64
CA LYS A 230 -16.04 -13.54 -3.34
C LYS A 230 -16.64 -12.13 -3.46
N ARG A 231 -15.83 -11.12 -3.18
CA ARG A 231 -16.11 -9.71 -3.51
C ARG A 231 -15.78 -9.47 -4.98
N ILE A 232 -16.75 -8.98 -5.73
CA ILE A 232 -16.60 -8.58 -7.12
C ILE A 232 -16.86 -7.07 -7.12
N LEU A 233 -15.79 -6.30 -7.24
CA LEU A 233 -15.85 -4.85 -7.42
C LEU A 233 -16.11 -4.58 -8.89
N CYS A 234 -17.08 -3.74 -9.22
CA CYS A 234 -17.29 -3.21 -10.57
C CYS A 234 -17.33 -1.68 -10.46
N TYR A 235 -16.59 -0.99 -11.33
CA TYR A 235 -16.64 0.47 -11.39
C TYR A 235 -16.49 0.96 -12.83
N ASP A 236 -17.09 2.11 -13.08
CA ASP A 236 -16.88 2.94 -14.25
C ASP A 236 -16.72 4.38 -13.74
N LEU A 237 -15.48 4.89 -13.76
CA LEU A 237 -15.14 6.18 -13.18
C LEU A 237 -14.65 7.16 -14.26
N SER A 238 -15.06 8.41 -14.10
CA SER A 238 -14.56 9.56 -14.87
C SER A 238 -14.02 10.61 -13.91
N ILE A 239 -12.74 10.95 -14.04
CA ILE A 239 -12.03 11.84 -13.13
C ILE A 239 -11.70 13.14 -13.87
N SER A 240 -12.02 14.28 -13.27
CA SER A 240 -11.58 15.59 -13.74
C SER A 240 -10.90 16.36 -12.61
N PHE A 241 -9.81 17.04 -12.93
CA PHE A 241 -9.06 17.85 -11.96
C PHE A 241 -8.43 19.05 -12.66
N GLN A 242 -8.17 20.09 -11.88
CA GLN A 242 -7.37 21.22 -12.33
C GLN A 242 -5.92 21.03 -11.90
N TRP A 243 -4.98 21.58 -12.64
CA TRP A 243 -3.58 21.59 -12.27
C TRP A 243 -2.98 22.97 -12.51
N GLU A 244 -1.98 23.32 -11.71
CA GLU A 244 -1.22 24.56 -11.82
C GLU A 244 0.27 24.30 -11.69
N GLY A 245 1.08 25.02 -12.46
CA GLY A 245 2.53 24.99 -12.33
C GLY A 245 3.03 26.03 -11.35
N ARG A 246 3.94 25.60 -10.48
CA ARG A 246 4.65 26.43 -9.51
C ARG A 246 6.15 26.33 -9.73
N ASP A 247 6.82 27.44 -9.53
CA ASP A 247 8.27 27.55 -9.56
C ASP A 247 8.93 26.84 -8.36
N GLU A 248 10.26 26.74 -8.34
CA GLU A 248 11.03 26.14 -7.25
C GLU A 248 10.76 26.79 -5.88
N PHE A 249 10.45 28.09 -5.89
CA PHE A 249 10.07 28.86 -4.70
C PHE A 249 8.57 28.78 -4.35
N GLY A 250 7.79 28.00 -5.11
CA GLY A 250 6.35 27.85 -4.91
C GLY A 250 5.49 28.98 -5.49
N LYS A 251 6.09 29.92 -6.24
CA LYS A 251 5.37 30.99 -6.95
C LYS A 251 4.60 30.43 -8.14
N LEU A 252 3.39 30.95 -8.41
CA LEU A 252 2.60 30.52 -9.56
C LEU A 252 3.28 30.97 -10.87
N LEU A 253 3.58 30.02 -11.76
CA LEU A 253 4.17 30.30 -13.08
C LEU A 253 3.12 30.82 -14.09
N GLY A 254 1.85 30.85 -13.72
CA GLY A 254 0.74 31.27 -14.58
C GLY A 254 0.28 30.21 -15.59
N VAL A 255 0.89 29.01 -15.56
CA VAL A 255 0.42 27.85 -16.31
C VAL A 255 -0.63 27.09 -15.49
N LYS A 256 -1.78 26.85 -16.11
CA LYS A 256 -2.89 26.10 -15.53
C LYS A 256 -3.52 25.21 -16.59
N GLY A 257 -4.20 24.17 -16.17
CA GLY A 257 -4.90 23.28 -17.10
C GLY A 257 -5.91 22.38 -16.40
N ILE A 258 -6.60 21.59 -17.20
CA ILE A 258 -7.61 20.63 -16.76
C ILE A 258 -7.17 19.25 -17.24
N GLY A 259 -7.02 18.30 -16.31
CA GLY A 259 -6.82 16.90 -16.62
C GLY A 259 -8.16 16.15 -16.59
N LYS A 260 -8.39 15.29 -17.58
CA LYS A 260 -9.57 14.43 -17.68
C LYS A 260 -9.13 12.99 -17.94
N ALA A 261 -9.47 12.07 -17.04
CA ALA A 261 -9.34 10.64 -17.25
C ALA A 261 -10.75 10.06 -17.41
N GLN A 262 -11.05 9.47 -18.56
CA GLN A 262 -12.37 8.93 -18.91
C GLN A 262 -12.29 7.42 -19.09
N ASN A 263 -13.43 6.77 -18.96
CA ASN A 263 -13.62 5.33 -19.19
C ASN A 263 -12.65 4.49 -18.36
N PHE A 264 -12.59 4.76 -17.06
CA PHE A 264 -11.78 3.96 -16.16
C PHE A 264 -12.61 2.77 -15.69
N THR A 265 -12.30 1.59 -16.23
CA THR A 265 -13.00 0.35 -15.87
C THR A 265 -12.07 -0.64 -15.19
N GLN A 266 -12.67 -1.65 -14.57
CA GLN A 266 -11.90 -2.77 -14.01
C GLN A 266 -11.31 -3.67 -15.10
N GLU A 267 -11.94 -3.71 -16.28
CA GLU A 267 -11.58 -4.62 -17.38
C GLU A 267 -10.31 -4.20 -18.13
N ASP A 268 -9.90 -2.93 -18.00
CA ASP A 268 -8.67 -2.39 -18.60
C ASP A 268 -7.39 -3.06 -18.05
N GLY A 269 -7.50 -3.87 -16.99
CA GLY A 269 -6.43 -4.74 -16.51
C GLY A 269 -5.22 -3.96 -15.98
N ASP A 270 -4.04 -4.22 -16.54
CA ASP A 270 -2.79 -3.55 -16.15
C ASP A 270 -2.47 -2.31 -17.02
N GLU A 271 -3.30 -1.99 -18.01
CA GLU A 271 -3.11 -0.83 -18.86
C GLU A 271 -3.42 0.46 -18.08
N PRO A 272 -2.50 1.44 -18.03
CA PRO A 272 -2.75 2.69 -17.34
C PRO A 272 -3.81 3.51 -18.09
N PRO A 273 -4.79 4.12 -17.39
CA PRO A 273 -5.79 4.95 -18.04
C PRO A 273 -5.18 6.11 -18.83
N LYS A 274 -5.77 6.39 -19.99
CA LYS A 274 -5.39 7.53 -20.83
C LYS A 274 -5.89 8.82 -20.19
N VAL A 275 -4.96 9.60 -19.64
CA VAL A 275 -5.26 10.93 -19.08
C VAL A 275 -5.08 11.99 -20.18
N ASN A 276 -6.17 12.64 -20.55
CA ASN A 276 -6.15 13.76 -21.49
C ASN A 276 -5.88 15.07 -20.73
N MET A 277 -4.87 15.82 -21.15
CA MET A 277 -4.49 17.09 -20.54
C MET A 277 -4.86 18.26 -21.45
N GLU A 278 -5.71 19.15 -20.95
CA GLU A 278 -6.07 20.40 -21.58
C GLU A 278 -5.27 21.53 -20.92
N VAL A 279 -4.46 22.24 -21.70
CA VAL A 279 -3.59 23.31 -21.19
C VAL A 279 -4.27 24.67 -21.44
N SER A 280 -4.40 25.49 -20.40
CA SER A 280 -4.89 26.86 -20.49
C SER A 280 -3.78 27.84 -20.16
N THR A 281 -3.10 28.36 -21.18
CA THR A 281 -2.13 29.44 -21.02
C THR A 281 -2.78 30.80 -21.24
N SER A 282 -2.52 31.77 -20.36
CA SER A 282 -2.87 33.18 -20.65
C SER A 282 -2.10 33.67 -21.89
N SER A 283 -2.67 34.62 -22.63
CA SER A 283 -2.24 35.15 -23.95
C SER A 283 -0.85 35.81 -24.03
N GLY A 284 0.02 35.58 -23.05
CA GLY A 284 1.42 35.99 -23.03
C GLY A 284 2.32 34.94 -22.37
N SER A 285 2.07 33.64 -22.63
CA SER A 285 2.87 32.56 -22.04
C SER A 285 4.31 32.59 -22.55
N GLY A 286 5.23 32.86 -21.62
CA GLY A 286 6.67 32.76 -21.83
C GLY A 286 7.12 31.33 -22.14
N PRO A 287 8.40 31.17 -22.51
CA PRO A 287 8.97 29.87 -22.88
C PRO A 287 8.90 28.84 -21.74
N GLU A 288 9.05 29.28 -20.49
CA GLU A 288 8.96 28.42 -19.30
C GLU A 288 7.56 27.80 -19.14
N GLN A 289 6.49 28.59 -19.30
CA GLN A 289 5.12 28.08 -19.18
C GLN A 289 4.83 27.01 -20.26
N ARG A 290 5.37 27.20 -21.47
CA ARG A 290 5.25 26.21 -22.56
C ARG A 290 6.05 24.94 -22.27
N LYS A 291 7.24 25.08 -21.68
CA LYS A 291 8.07 23.95 -21.23
C LYS A 291 7.33 23.11 -20.18
N VAL A 292 6.77 23.74 -19.15
CA VAL A 292 5.95 23.05 -18.12
C VAL A 292 4.71 22.40 -18.72
N ALA A 293 3.98 23.10 -19.59
CA ALA A 293 2.79 22.56 -20.25
C ALA A 293 3.10 21.32 -21.10
N SER A 294 4.13 21.40 -21.95
CA SER A 294 4.54 20.28 -22.80
C SER A 294 5.06 19.10 -21.98
N TRP A 295 5.80 19.34 -20.90
CA TRP A 295 6.22 18.30 -19.96
C TRP A 295 5.02 17.63 -19.28
N MET A 296 4.01 18.40 -18.86
CA MET A 296 2.82 17.85 -18.22
C MET A 296 2.03 16.93 -19.16
N VAL A 297 1.93 17.30 -20.45
CA VAL A 297 1.27 16.46 -21.46
C VAL A 297 2.10 15.21 -21.78
N ARG A 298 3.41 15.36 -21.99
CA ARG A 298 4.29 14.29 -22.45
C ARG A 298 4.63 13.28 -21.34
N THR A 299 4.99 13.80 -20.17
CA THR A 299 5.51 13.02 -19.05
C THR A 299 4.44 12.94 -17.97
N GLY A 300 3.92 14.08 -17.50
CA GLY A 300 2.99 14.12 -16.35
C GLY A 300 1.71 13.32 -16.53
N ALA A 301 1.11 13.32 -17.72
CA ALA A 301 -0.11 12.56 -18.00
C ALA A 301 0.09 11.03 -17.86
N PRO A 302 1.13 10.42 -18.47
CA PRO A 302 1.49 9.03 -18.18
C PRO A 302 1.78 8.75 -16.70
N LEU A 303 2.46 9.64 -15.98
CA LEU A 303 2.73 9.45 -14.53
C LEU A 303 1.43 9.31 -13.75
N LEU A 304 0.48 10.21 -14.00
CA LEU A 304 -0.83 10.19 -13.37
C LEU A 304 -1.63 8.94 -13.76
N GLY A 305 -1.57 8.53 -15.04
CA GLY A 305 -2.17 7.27 -15.49
C GLY A 305 -1.63 6.06 -14.72
N ARG A 306 -0.31 5.99 -14.49
CA ARG A 306 0.30 4.90 -13.69
C ARG A 306 -0.16 4.90 -12.23
N SER A 307 -0.31 6.08 -11.63
CA SER A 307 -0.83 6.20 -10.26
C SER A 307 -2.30 5.78 -10.12
N LEU A 308 -3.04 5.82 -11.22
CA LEU A 308 -4.46 5.46 -11.32
C LEU A 308 -4.66 4.05 -11.90
N ARG A 309 -3.68 3.14 -11.84
CA ARG A 309 -3.84 1.77 -12.36
C ARG A 309 -5.04 1.05 -11.74
N ALA A 310 -5.81 0.34 -12.57
CA ALA A 310 -7.01 -0.41 -12.17
C ALA A 310 -6.72 -1.43 -11.07
N THR A 311 -5.60 -2.15 -11.16
CA THR A 311 -5.22 -3.14 -10.15
C THR A 311 -4.92 -2.52 -8.78
N GLU A 312 -4.17 -1.42 -8.74
CA GLU A 312 -3.85 -0.72 -7.51
C GLU A 312 -5.07 -0.05 -6.89
N LEU A 313 -5.90 0.61 -7.72
CA LEU A 313 -7.11 1.26 -7.25
C LEU A 313 -8.13 0.23 -6.73
N SER A 314 -8.36 -0.87 -7.47
CA SER A 314 -9.26 -1.94 -7.04
C SER A 314 -8.86 -2.51 -5.68
N ARG A 315 -7.56 -2.77 -5.50
CA ARG A 315 -7.03 -3.27 -4.22
C ARG A 315 -7.22 -2.26 -3.11
N ALA A 316 -6.98 -0.97 -3.38
CA ALA A 316 -7.15 0.10 -2.40
C ALA A 316 -8.62 0.28 -1.99
N ILE A 317 -9.55 0.26 -2.94
CA ILE A 317 -11.00 0.36 -2.68
C ILE A 317 -11.47 -0.81 -1.81
N LEU A 318 -11.10 -2.04 -2.17
CA LEU A 318 -11.46 -3.22 -1.38
C LEU A 318 -10.88 -3.18 0.04
N ALA A 319 -9.65 -2.68 0.19
CA ALA A 319 -9.02 -2.52 1.50
C ALA A 319 -9.68 -1.41 2.35
N ALA A 320 -10.06 -0.29 1.72
CA ALA A 320 -10.76 0.80 2.40
C ALA A 320 -12.15 0.35 2.89
N GLU A 321 -12.87 -0.40 2.07
CA GLU A 321 -14.16 -0.98 2.40
C GLU A 321 -14.05 -1.98 3.57
N GLU A 322 -13.00 -2.82 3.58
CA GLU A 322 -12.74 -3.75 4.67
C GLU A 322 -12.35 -3.04 5.97
N GLY A 323 -11.60 -1.94 5.89
CA GLY A 323 -11.27 -1.12 7.05
C GLY A 323 -12.47 -0.40 7.66
N GLN A 324 -13.52 -0.14 6.87
CA GLN A 324 -14.80 0.39 7.36
C GLN A 324 -15.74 -0.68 7.91
N ALA A 325 -15.53 -1.95 7.57
CA ALA A 325 -16.30 -3.04 8.14
C ALA A 325 -15.98 -3.13 9.64
N ASP A 326 -17.02 -3.05 10.47
CA ASP A 326 -16.88 -3.22 11.92
C ASP A 326 -16.25 -4.59 12.22
N PRO A 327 -14.97 -4.62 12.66
CA PRO A 327 -14.23 -5.86 12.83
C PRO A 327 -14.83 -6.72 13.95
N GLU A 328 -15.58 -6.12 14.88
CA GLU A 328 -16.24 -6.82 15.96
C GLU A 328 -17.51 -7.52 15.47
N GLY A 329 -18.30 -6.83 14.63
CA GLY A 329 -19.45 -7.41 13.93
C GLY A 329 -19.08 -8.62 13.06
N ASP A 330 -17.95 -8.54 12.35
CA ASP A 330 -17.51 -9.62 11.46
C ASP A 330 -16.87 -10.79 12.20
N LYS A 331 -16.13 -10.56 13.28
CA LYS A 331 -15.67 -11.65 14.17
C LYS A 331 -16.86 -12.36 14.82
N ALA A 332 -17.88 -11.63 15.26
CA ALA A 332 -19.10 -12.22 15.81
C ALA A 332 -19.87 -13.03 14.74
N ARG A 333 -19.94 -12.54 13.50
CA ARG A 333 -20.53 -13.26 12.35
C ARG A 333 -19.73 -14.51 11.98
N SER A 334 -18.41 -14.43 11.88
CA SER A 334 -17.53 -15.58 11.59
C SER A 334 -17.66 -16.68 12.64
N ARG A 335 -17.80 -16.31 13.92
CA ARG A 335 -18.09 -17.25 15.01
C ARG A 335 -19.47 -17.92 14.88
N ARG A 336 -20.49 -17.21 14.36
CA ARG A 336 -21.82 -17.78 14.09
C ARG A 336 -21.86 -18.67 12.84
N ALA A 337 -21.10 -18.30 11.82
CA ALA A 337 -21.09 -18.96 10.52
C ALA A 337 -20.12 -20.15 10.46
N SER A 338 -19.11 -20.22 11.34
CA SER A 338 -18.32 -21.43 11.54
C SER A 338 -19.27 -22.55 11.95
N PRO A 339 -19.50 -23.55 11.08
CA PRO A 339 -20.47 -24.58 11.39
C PRO A 339 -20.03 -25.31 12.65
N ARG A 340 -21.00 -25.72 13.46
CA ARG A 340 -20.87 -26.81 14.44
C ARG A 340 -20.49 -28.15 13.76
N SER A 341 -19.65 -28.14 12.73
CA SER A 341 -19.23 -29.32 11.96
C SER A 341 -18.44 -30.32 12.79
N SER A 342 -17.90 -29.91 13.95
CA SER A 342 -17.28 -30.83 14.91
C SER A 342 -18.29 -31.67 15.72
N ALA A 343 -19.59 -31.36 15.70
CA ALA A 343 -20.61 -32.12 16.43
C ALA A 343 -21.31 -33.21 15.59
N SER A 344 -21.26 -33.15 14.26
CA SER A 344 -21.93 -34.15 13.39
C SER A 344 -21.08 -35.38 13.09
N ALA A 345 -19.76 -35.31 13.30
CA ALA A 345 -18.85 -36.43 13.06
C ALA A 345 -18.92 -37.57 14.12
N ARG A 346 -19.70 -37.42 15.20
CA ARG A 346 -19.85 -38.47 16.24
C ARG A 346 -21.17 -39.24 16.21
N ALA A 347 -22.10 -38.94 15.29
CA ALA A 347 -23.43 -39.55 15.29
C ALA A 347 -23.66 -40.65 14.23
N TRP A 348 -22.68 -40.94 13.36
CA TRP A 348 -22.81 -41.97 12.32
C TRP A 348 -21.99 -43.25 12.58
N GLY A 349 -21.32 -43.35 13.74
CA GLY A 349 -20.70 -44.59 14.19
C GLY A 349 -21.67 -45.42 15.01
N ALA A 350 -22.08 -46.57 14.45
CA ALA A 350 -22.89 -47.64 15.06
C ALA A 350 -24.40 -47.60 14.82
N LEU A 351 -24.82 -47.80 13.56
CA LEU A 351 -26.01 -48.61 13.30
C LEU A 351 -25.64 -50.09 13.55
N PRO A 352 -26.30 -50.81 14.47
CA PRO A 352 -26.13 -52.25 14.58
C PRO A 352 -26.68 -52.92 13.32
N GLN A 353 -25.85 -53.75 12.68
CA GLN A 353 -26.29 -54.58 11.57
C GLN A 353 -27.43 -55.51 12.05
N ARG A 354 -28.63 -55.28 11.54
CA ARG A 354 -29.74 -56.23 11.67
C ARG A 354 -29.54 -57.36 10.65
N PRO A 355 -29.59 -58.63 11.07
CA PRO A 355 -29.51 -59.75 10.13
C PRO A 355 -30.75 -59.79 9.25
N LEU A 356 -30.51 -59.83 7.94
CA LEU A 356 -31.50 -60.05 6.89
C LEU A 356 -32.14 -61.44 7.05
N ARG A 357 -33.36 -61.49 7.60
CA ARG A 357 -34.26 -62.63 7.37
C ARG A 357 -35.23 -62.26 6.26
N GLY A 358 -35.13 -63.02 5.17
CA GLY A 358 -35.88 -62.81 3.96
C GLY A 358 -37.39 -62.91 4.16
N ARG A 359 -38.12 -62.21 3.28
CA ARG A 359 -39.49 -62.55 2.93
C ARG A 359 -39.77 -62.21 1.46
N PRO A 360 -40.68 -62.95 0.84
CA PRO A 360 -40.72 -63.18 -0.60
C PRO A 360 -41.43 -62.08 -1.38
N CYS A 361 -41.06 -62.01 -2.65
CA CYS A 361 -41.75 -61.29 -3.71
C CYS A 361 -43.25 -61.61 -3.71
N ARG A 362 -44.08 -60.56 -3.64
CA ARG A 362 -45.48 -60.65 -4.04
C ARG A 362 -45.76 -59.55 -5.07
N ALA A 363 -46.03 -60.01 -6.27
CA ALA A 363 -46.53 -59.21 -7.39
C ALA A 363 -47.96 -58.72 -7.11
N ALA A 364 -48.23 -57.48 -7.47
CA ALA A 364 -49.54 -56.93 -7.86
C ALA A 364 -49.26 -55.56 -8.52
N SER A 365 -49.34 -55.38 -9.85
CA SER A 365 -50.52 -55.26 -10.72
C SER A 365 -51.41 -54.03 -10.42
N GLY A 366 -51.49 -53.13 -11.41
CA GLY A 366 -52.48 -52.04 -11.55
C GLY A 366 -52.17 -50.82 -10.66
N THR A 367 -52.36 -49.57 -11.08
CA THR A 367 -53.42 -49.06 -11.95
C THR A 367 -53.04 -47.67 -12.46
N SER A 368 -53.32 -47.44 -13.74
CA SER A 368 -53.34 -46.15 -14.44
C SER A 368 -54.34 -45.15 -13.86
N THR A 369 -54.00 -43.86 -13.82
CA THR A 369 -54.96 -42.78 -14.17
C THR A 369 -54.22 -41.48 -14.55
N PRO A 370 -54.61 -40.79 -15.63
CA PRO A 370 -54.08 -39.48 -16.01
C PRO A 370 -54.95 -38.35 -15.43
N GLY A 371 -54.31 -37.23 -15.08
CA GLY A 371 -54.98 -36.02 -14.57
C GLY A 371 -54.62 -34.80 -15.41
N THR A 372 -55.55 -34.44 -16.29
CA THR A 372 -55.61 -33.24 -17.13
C THR A 372 -56.08 -32.00 -16.36
N GLY A 373 -55.69 -30.81 -16.83
CA GLY A 373 -56.31 -29.52 -16.52
C GLY A 373 -55.38 -28.58 -15.73
N ARG A 374 -55.30 -27.26 -15.99
CA ARG A 374 -56.28 -26.38 -16.63
C ARG A 374 -55.59 -25.04 -16.95
N ARG A 375 -56.05 -24.41 -18.04
CA ARG A 375 -55.67 -23.06 -18.52
C ARG A 375 -56.32 -21.94 -17.71
N GLY A 376 -55.61 -20.81 -17.66
CA GLY A 376 -56.12 -19.44 -17.89
C GLY A 376 -56.45 -18.60 -16.66
N PRO A 377 -56.82 -17.33 -16.85
CA PRO A 377 -56.61 -16.44 -18.01
C PRO A 377 -55.33 -15.61 -17.94
#